data_AF-A0A7K9SQ00-F1
#
_entry.id   AF-A0A7K9SQ00-F1
#
_cell.length_a   1.000
_cell.length_b   1.000
_cell.length_c   1.000
_cell.angle_alpha   90.00
_cell.angle_beta   90.00
_cell.angle_gamma   90.00
#
_symmetry.space_group_name_H-M   'P 1'
#
loop_
_entity.id
_entity.type
_entity.pdbx_description
1 polymer ?
#
loop_
_entity_poly.entity_id
_entity_poly.type
_entity_poly.pdbx_seq_one_letter_code
_entity_poly.pdbx_strand_id
1 'polypeptide(L)'
;GAPKISIFLKPPGVISPGGSTTICCSYQRSSGKFVLYRNGDQLRTLDVRGSRAEFSISNATQEDTGAYNCHYVDGSTVLARSETLDVVVEEFHLPSPVLSVLPGHEVAAGTSVVFRCSIAQLGAGCFLYLEGQLKALKLLPRDRDDFNVSHVHKGYEGRYSCQCFIRDASFKWSPLSQPLDLVV
;
A
#
# COMPACT_ATOMS: atom_id res chain seq x y z
N GLY A 1 4.42 -17.78 -20.00
CA GLY A 1 3.31 -17.33 -19.15
C GLY A 1 2.76 -16.02 -19.67
N ALA A 2 1.51 -15.68 -19.38
CA ALA A 2 0.93 -14.39 -19.81
C ALA A 2 1.66 -13.21 -19.11
N PRO A 3 1.77 -12.03 -19.76
CA PRO A 3 2.34 -10.84 -19.15
C PRO A 3 1.60 -10.42 -17.86
N LYS A 4 2.37 -9.98 -16.86
CA LYS A 4 1.85 -9.50 -15.58
C LYS A 4 1.98 -7.98 -15.49
N ILE A 5 0.95 -7.30 -15.01
CA ILE A 5 0.98 -5.85 -14.73
C ILE A 5 1.04 -5.62 -13.21
N SER A 6 1.52 -4.44 -12.78
CA SER A 6 1.53 -4.09 -11.37
C SER A 6 0.19 -3.53 -10.92
N ILE A 7 -0.13 -3.72 -9.64
CA ILE A 7 -1.26 -3.11 -8.95
C ILE A 7 -0.85 -2.78 -7.51
N PHE A 8 -1.26 -1.64 -6.96
CA PHE A 8 -1.02 -1.24 -5.57
C PHE A 8 -1.97 -0.12 -5.13
N LEU A 9 -2.01 0.19 -3.83
CA LEU A 9 -2.76 1.30 -3.25
C LEU A 9 -1.87 2.53 -3.01
N LYS A 10 -2.45 3.73 -3.19
CA LYS A 10 -1.83 5.02 -2.89
C LYS A 10 -2.83 5.95 -2.17
N PRO A 11 -2.67 6.21 -0.85
CA PRO A 11 -1.70 5.57 0.03
C PRO A 11 -2.03 4.08 0.30
N PRO A 12 -1.05 3.26 0.69
CA PRO A 12 -1.23 1.84 0.99
C PRO A 12 -1.89 1.60 2.35
N GLY A 13 -2.39 0.39 2.60
CA GLY A 13 -2.94 -0.03 3.89
C GLY A 13 -4.47 -0.03 3.97
N VAL A 14 -4.99 -0.21 5.18
CA VAL A 14 -6.43 -0.22 5.49
C VAL A 14 -6.96 1.20 5.49
N ILE A 15 -8.17 1.40 4.97
CA ILE A 15 -8.83 2.71 4.83
C ILE A 15 -9.98 2.78 5.83
N SER A 16 -10.27 3.96 6.38
CA SER A 16 -11.49 4.16 7.19
C SER A 16 -12.71 4.44 6.32
N PRO A 17 -13.93 4.20 6.81
CA PRO A 17 -15.13 4.81 6.24
C PRO A 17 -14.95 6.33 6.08
N GLY A 18 -15.45 6.87 4.97
CA GLY A 18 -15.24 8.26 4.57
C GLY A 18 -13.83 8.59 4.07
N GLY A 19 -12.87 7.68 4.20
CA GLY A 19 -11.49 7.84 3.77
C GLY A 19 -11.32 7.80 2.24
N SER A 20 -10.07 7.88 1.80
CA SER A 20 -9.74 7.81 0.37
C SER A 20 -8.41 7.10 0.09
N THR A 21 -8.35 6.44 -1.07
CA THR A 21 -7.12 5.89 -1.65
C THR A 21 -7.26 5.82 -3.17
N THR A 22 -6.19 5.46 -3.86
CA THR A 22 -6.17 5.24 -5.30
C THR A 22 -5.57 3.88 -5.61
N ILE A 23 -6.32 3.04 -6.33
CA ILE A 23 -5.79 1.81 -6.91
C ILE A 23 -5.01 2.20 -8.17
N CYS A 24 -3.72 1.89 -8.19
CA CYS A 24 -2.81 2.23 -9.27
C CYS A 24 -2.40 0.96 -10.01
N CYS A 25 -2.61 0.93 -11.32
CA CYS A 25 -2.22 -0.19 -12.18
C CYS A 25 -1.24 0.29 -13.23
N SER A 26 -0.11 -0.41 -13.42
CA SER A 26 0.91 0.02 -14.40
C SER A 26 1.40 -1.11 -15.30
N TYR A 27 1.65 -0.78 -16.56
CA TYR A 27 2.17 -1.68 -17.58
C TYR A 27 3.19 -0.96 -18.47
N GLN A 28 4.17 -1.70 -19.01
CA GLN A 28 5.29 -1.10 -19.76
C GLN A 28 4.87 -0.41 -21.08
N ARG A 29 3.64 -0.59 -21.55
CA ARG A 29 3.14 0.04 -22.78
C ARG A 29 2.72 1.48 -22.53
N SER A 30 2.90 2.34 -23.53
CA SER A 30 2.67 3.78 -23.45
C SER A 30 1.22 4.22 -23.70
N SER A 31 0.31 3.30 -24.04
CA SER A 31 -1.11 3.61 -24.23
C SER A 31 -1.97 2.35 -24.30
N GLY A 32 -3.10 2.34 -23.60
CA GLY A 32 -4.12 1.29 -23.72
C GLY A 32 -5.19 1.37 -22.65
N LYS A 33 -6.03 0.34 -22.60
CA LYS A 33 -7.19 0.30 -21.70
C LYS A 33 -6.90 -0.56 -20.48
N PHE A 34 -7.07 0.01 -19.29
CA PHE A 34 -7.08 -0.72 -18.03
C PHE A 34 -8.51 -0.93 -17.58
N VAL A 35 -8.82 -2.16 -17.18
CA VAL A 35 -10.13 -2.54 -16.63
C VAL A 35 -9.93 -3.02 -15.21
N LEU A 36 -10.58 -2.36 -14.25
CA LEU A 36 -10.56 -2.72 -12.85
C LEU A 36 -11.74 -3.64 -12.53
N TYR A 37 -11.44 -4.75 -11.86
CA TYR A 37 -12.41 -5.70 -11.34
C TYR A 37 -12.40 -5.68 -9.81
N ARG A 38 -13.56 -5.97 -9.21
CA ARG A 38 -13.72 -6.25 -7.78
C ARG A 38 -14.56 -7.51 -7.62
N ASN A 39 -14.04 -8.49 -6.89
CA ASN A 39 -14.72 -9.77 -6.66
C ASN A 39 -15.17 -10.49 -7.95
N GLY A 40 -14.45 -10.28 -9.06
CA GLY A 40 -14.77 -10.82 -10.38
C GLY A 40 -15.65 -9.93 -11.26
N ASP A 41 -16.29 -8.91 -10.70
CA ASP A 41 -17.15 -8.00 -11.44
C ASP A 41 -16.37 -6.81 -11.99
N GLN A 42 -16.65 -6.44 -13.25
CA GLN A 42 -16.04 -5.27 -13.87
C GLN A 42 -16.60 -4.00 -13.24
N LEU A 43 -15.74 -3.19 -12.63
CA LEU A 43 -16.13 -1.92 -12.01
C LEU A 43 -15.97 -0.73 -12.95
N ARG A 44 -14.75 -0.52 -13.47
CA ARG A 44 -14.40 0.67 -14.24
C ARG A 44 -13.39 0.35 -15.32
N THR A 45 -13.46 1.09 -16.42
CA THR A 45 -12.48 1.05 -17.52
C THR A 45 -11.89 2.44 -17.71
N LEU A 46 -10.57 2.52 -17.85
CA LEU A 46 -9.85 3.75 -18.17
C LEU A 46 -8.98 3.55 -19.41
N ASP A 47 -9.11 4.46 -20.37
CA ASP A 47 -8.23 4.56 -21.51
C ASP A 47 -7.14 5.58 -21.18
N VAL A 48 -5.90 5.14 -21.10
CA VAL A 48 -4.79 6.00 -20.67
C VAL A 48 -3.78 6.18 -21.79
N ARG A 49 -3.38 7.44 -21.98
CA ARG A 49 -2.19 7.82 -22.76
C ARG A 49 -1.00 7.82 -21.80
N GLY A 50 -0.56 6.63 -21.43
CA GLY A 50 0.56 6.42 -20.52
C GLY A 50 0.64 4.98 -20.07
N SER A 51 1.60 4.71 -19.20
CA SER A 51 1.88 3.39 -18.63
C SER A 51 1.09 3.08 -17.36
N ARG A 52 0.30 4.03 -16.84
CA ARG A 52 -0.37 3.91 -15.53
C ARG A 52 -1.80 4.40 -15.58
N ALA A 53 -2.70 3.63 -14.97
CA ALA A 53 -4.08 3.99 -14.71
C ALA A 53 -4.33 4.12 -13.20
N GLU A 54 -5.17 5.06 -12.82
CA GLU A 54 -5.46 5.40 -11.43
C GLU A 54 -6.98 5.40 -11.21
N PHE A 55 -7.43 4.58 -10.27
CA PHE A 55 -8.83 4.40 -9.92
C PHE A 55 -9.04 4.87 -8.47
N SER A 56 -9.53 6.09 -8.30
CA SER A 56 -9.76 6.66 -6.97
C SER A 56 -10.99 6.07 -6.28
N ILE A 57 -10.83 5.73 -5.01
CA ILE A 57 -11.89 5.43 -4.05
C ILE A 57 -11.95 6.64 -3.11
N SER A 58 -13.08 7.34 -3.09
CA SER A 58 -13.30 8.54 -2.29
C SER A 58 -14.56 8.35 -1.46
N ASN A 59 -14.56 8.84 -0.23
CA ASN A 59 -15.67 8.62 0.71
C ASN A 59 -15.96 7.12 0.87
N ALA A 60 -14.92 6.35 1.18
CA ALA A 60 -14.97 4.90 1.19
C ALA A 60 -16.05 4.35 2.12
N THR A 61 -16.65 3.23 1.73
CA THR A 61 -17.67 2.52 2.51
C THR A 61 -17.26 1.07 2.69
N GLN A 62 -17.99 0.34 3.55
CA GLN A 62 -17.71 -1.08 3.76
C GLN A 62 -17.87 -1.90 2.46
N GLU A 63 -18.72 -1.47 1.53
CA GLU A 63 -18.93 -2.09 0.22
C GLU A 63 -17.71 -1.98 -0.72
N ASP A 64 -16.78 -1.08 -0.42
CA ASP A 64 -15.52 -0.96 -1.17
C ASP A 64 -14.50 -2.03 -0.77
N THR A 65 -14.73 -2.78 0.31
CA THR A 65 -13.91 -3.92 0.70
C THR A 65 -14.02 -5.05 -0.33
N GLY A 66 -12.88 -5.61 -0.73
CA GLY A 66 -12.87 -6.76 -1.63
C GLY A 66 -11.53 -7.02 -2.30
N ALA A 67 -11.54 -8.06 -3.14
CA ALA A 67 -10.40 -8.47 -3.94
C ALA A 67 -10.42 -7.74 -5.29
N TYR A 68 -9.43 -6.89 -5.54
CA TYR A 68 -9.30 -6.11 -6.77
C TYR A 68 -8.21 -6.66 -7.66
N ASN A 69 -8.43 -6.61 -8.97
CA ASN A 69 -7.39 -6.90 -9.96
C ASN A 69 -7.61 -6.06 -11.23
N CYS A 70 -6.52 -5.75 -11.92
CA CYS A 70 -6.51 -4.99 -13.16
C CYS A 70 -6.21 -5.89 -14.34
N HIS A 71 -6.91 -5.65 -15.45
CA HIS A 71 -6.59 -6.20 -16.76
C HIS A 71 -6.14 -5.08 -17.68
N TYR A 72 -5.12 -5.36 -18.50
CA TYR A 72 -4.75 -4.51 -19.62
C TYR A 72 -5.32 -5.11 -20.90
N VAL A 73 -6.11 -4.32 -21.63
CA VAL A 73 -6.92 -4.77 -22.75
C VAL A 73 -6.58 -3.95 -24.00
N ASP A 74 -6.50 -4.65 -25.13
CA ASP A 74 -6.42 -4.06 -26.46
C ASP A 74 -7.54 -4.65 -27.33
N GLY A 75 -8.45 -3.81 -27.80
CA GLY A 75 -9.70 -4.25 -28.41
C GLY A 75 -10.52 -5.15 -27.48
N SER A 76 -10.74 -6.41 -27.88
CA SER A 76 -11.41 -7.45 -27.09
C SER A 76 -10.44 -8.43 -26.41
N THR A 77 -9.13 -8.20 -26.53
CA THR A 77 -8.10 -9.14 -26.08
C THR A 77 -7.47 -8.65 -24.77
N VAL A 78 -7.49 -9.51 -23.75
CA VAL A 78 -6.75 -9.27 -22.50
C VAL A 78 -5.29 -9.63 -22.71
N LEU A 79 -4.42 -8.62 -22.72
CA LEU A 79 -2.99 -8.81 -22.94
C LEU A 79 -2.23 -9.12 -21.66
N ALA A 80 -2.68 -8.61 -20.52
CA ALA A 80 -1.98 -8.76 -19.25
C ALA A 80 -2.94 -8.64 -18.06
N ARG A 81 -2.59 -9.28 -16.93
CA ARG A 81 -3.38 -9.26 -15.69
C ARG A 81 -2.50 -8.97 -14.49
N SER A 82 -3.03 -8.28 -13.48
CA SER A 82 -2.33 -8.06 -12.22
C SER A 82 -2.48 -9.25 -11.28
N GLU A 83 -1.74 -9.21 -10.18
CA GLU A 83 -2.13 -9.95 -8.97
C GLU A 83 -3.40 -9.37 -8.36
N THR A 84 -3.94 -10.08 -7.38
CA THR A 84 -5.04 -9.58 -6.54
C THR A 84 -4.49 -8.65 -5.46
N LEU A 85 -5.15 -7.51 -5.30
CA LEU A 85 -4.96 -6.53 -4.26
C LEU A 85 -6.22 -6.52 -3.38
N ASP A 86 -6.07 -6.88 -2.11
CA ASP A 86 -7.17 -6.80 -1.15
C ASP A 86 -7.29 -5.38 -0.61
N VAL A 87 -8.45 -4.77 -0.79
CA VAL A 87 -8.81 -3.49 -0.20
C VAL A 87 -9.70 -3.76 0.99
N VAL A 88 -9.38 -3.15 2.13
CA VAL A 88 -10.10 -3.33 3.39
C VAL A 88 -10.50 -1.96 3.91
N VAL A 89 -11.80 -1.80 4.18
CA VAL A 89 -12.37 -0.61 4.81
C VAL A 89 -12.82 -0.95 6.23
N GLU A 90 -12.15 -0.39 7.23
CA GLU A 90 -12.36 -0.69 8.66
C GLU A 90 -12.27 0.59 9.49
N GLU A 91 -13.09 0.68 10.53
CA GLU A 91 -13.04 1.80 11.47
C GLU A 91 -11.73 1.81 12.28
N PHE A 92 -11.16 2.99 12.44
CA PHE A 92 -9.92 3.17 13.18
C PHE A 92 -10.19 3.37 14.67
N HIS A 93 -9.56 2.52 15.49
CA HIS A 93 -9.76 2.48 16.93
C HIS A 93 -8.46 2.70 17.72
N LEU A 94 -7.34 2.90 17.01
CA LEU A 94 -6.02 3.10 17.58
C LEU A 94 -5.48 4.49 17.22
N PRO A 95 -4.58 5.08 18.02
CA PRO A 95 -3.95 6.35 17.68
C PRO A 95 -3.08 6.22 16.42
N SER A 96 -2.84 7.34 15.75
CA SER A 96 -1.90 7.38 14.63
C SER A 96 -0.49 7.00 15.10
N PRO A 97 0.21 6.09 14.41
CA PRO A 97 1.61 5.81 14.71
C PRO A 97 2.51 6.93 14.21
N VAL A 98 3.74 6.97 14.73
CA VAL A 98 4.81 7.86 14.32
C VAL A 98 5.90 7.06 13.63
N LEU A 99 6.20 7.43 12.39
CA LEU A 99 7.30 6.85 11.61
C LEU A 99 8.54 7.74 11.72
N SER A 100 9.68 7.13 12.02
CA SER A 100 11.00 7.76 11.99
C SER A 100 12.01 6.85 11.31
N VAL A 101 13.15 7.41 10.91
CA VAL A 101 14.24 6.67 10.29
C VAL A 101 15.58 7.13 10.86
N LEU A 102 16.49 6.18 11.09
CA LEU A 102 17.86 6.43 11.55
C LEU A 102 18.87 6.01 10.46
N PRO A 103 19.97 6.76 10.27
CA PRO A 103 20.35 7.98 11.00
C PRO A 103 19.55 9.21 10.59
N GLY A 104 18.86 9.16 9.45
CA GLY A 104 18.05 10.25 8.90
C GLY A 104 17.39 9.81 7.61
N HIS A 105 16.62 10.72 7.00
CA HIS A 105 15.87 10.48 5.78
C HIS A 105 16.64 10.86 4.50
N GLU A 106 17.82 11.46 4.65
CA GLU A 106 18.80 11.69 3.58
C GLU A 106 20.08 10.94 3.95
N VAL A 107 20.48 10.00 3.11
CA VAL A 107 21.64 9.13 3.39
C VAL A 107 22.43 8.88 2.11
N ALA A 108 23.74 8.64 2.20
CA ALA A 108 24.50 8.29 1.00
C ALA A 108 24.18 6.87 0.49
N ALA A 109 24.29 6.66 -0.82
CA ALA A 109 24.18 5.34 -1.44
C ALA A 109 25.04 4.27 -0.75
N GLY A 110 24.39 3.19 -0.28
CA GLY A 110 25.04 2.09 0.46
C GLY A 110 24.94 2.19 1.99
N THR A 111 24.39 3.29 2.52
CA THR A 111 24.11 3.44 3.95
C THR A 111 22.99 2.52 4.39
N SER A 112 23.14 1.90 5.56
CA SER A 112 22.06 1.13 6.20
C SER A 112 21.12 2.07 6.95
N VAL A 113 19.82 1.96 6.70
CA VAL A 113 18.80 2.72 7.43
C VAL A 113 17.93 1.81 8.29
N VAL A 114 17.36 2.39 9.34
CA VAL A 114 16.44 1.72 10.25
C VAL A 114 15.17 2.53 10.38
N PHE A 115 14.04 1.97 9.94
CA PHE A 115 12.73 2.54 10.18
C PHE A 115 12.19 2.12 11.56
N ARG A 116 11.58 3.07 12.27
CA ARG A 116 10.90 2.84 13.54
C ARG A 116 9.48 3.39 13.45
N CYS A 117 8.51 2.50 13.62
CA CYS A 117 7.10 2.84 13.72
C CYS A 117 6.65 2.65 15.17
N SER A 118 6.32 3.74 15.85
CA SER A 118 5.95 3.75 17.27
C SER A 118 4.48 4.12 17.45
N ILE A 119 3.77 3.45 18.35
CA ILE A 119 2.38 3.71 18.67
C ILE A 119 2.17 3.60 20.18
N ALA A 120 1.34 4.48 20.75
CA ALA A 120 0.96 4.44 22.17
C ALA A 120 -0.10 3.36 22.45
N GLN A 121 0.16 2.12 22.04
CA GLN A 121 -0.73 0.97 22.22
C GLN A 121 0.10 -0.30 22.46
N LEU A 122 -0.04 -0.87 23.66
CA LEU A 122 0.64 -2.11 24.02
C LEU A 122 0.14 -3.29 23.17
N GLY A 123 1.06 -4.16 22.74
CA GLY A 123 0.76 -5.37 21.97
C GLY A 123 0.39 -5.12 20.50
N ALA A 124 0.61 -3.91 19.99
CA ALA A 124 0.38 -3.58 18.58
C ALA A 124 1.49 -4.14 17.68
N GLY A 125 1.08 -4.74 16.57
CA GLY A 125 1.98 -5.03 15.44
C GLY A 125 1.82 -3.95 14.38
N CYS A 126 2.85 -3.66 13.60
CA CYS A 126 2.80 -2.60 12.59
C CYS A 126 3.31 -3.05 11.24
N PHE A 127 2.69 -2.59 10.16
CA PHE A 127 3.18 -2.75 8.80
C PHE A 127 3.97 -1.53 8.36
N LEU A 128 5.12 -1.75 7.74
CA LEU A 128 5.84 -0.71 6.99
C LEU A 128 5.51 -0.84 5.51
N TYR A 129 5.05 0.25 4.92
CA TYR A 129 4.75 0.34 3.49
C TYR A 129 5.76 1.22 2.78
N LEU A 130 6.06 0.86 1.54
CA LEU A 130 6.70 1.73 0.55
C LEU A 130 5.69 1.94 -0.57
N GLU A 131 5.40 3.20 -0.89
CA GLU A 131 4.48 3.55 -1.96
C GLU A 131 4.93 2.93 -3.30
N GLY A 132 3.99 2.37 -4.07
CA GLY A 132 4.29 1.66 -5.31
C GLY A 132 4.48 0.15 -5.18
N GLN A 133 4.49 -0.38 -3.95
CA GLN A 133 4.55 -1.81 -3.69
C GLN A 133 3.16 -2.41 -3.45
N LEU A 134 2.92 -3.61 -4.00
CA LEU A 134 1.67 -4.36 -3.80
C LEU A 134 1.48 -4.77 -2.34
N LYS A 135 2.56 -5.17 -1.67
CA LYS A 135 2.55 -5.71 -0.31
C LYS A 135 3.33 -4.81 0.63
N ALA A 136 2.98 -4.83 1.90
CA ALA A 136 3.82 -4.27 2.95
C ALA A 136 5.22 -4.88 2.88
N LEU A 137 6.24 -4.06 3.11
CA LEU A 137 7.63 -4.52 3.08
C LEU A 137 7.94 -5.45 4.25
N LYS A 138 7.38 -5.16 5.43
CA LYS A 138 7.63 -5.93 6.64
C LYS A 138 6.51 -5.75 7.66
N LEU A 139 6.18 -6.84 8.36
CA LEU A 139 5.38 -6.83 9.58
C LEU A 139 6.32 -6.74 10.80
N LEU A 140 6.06 -5.79 11.68
CA LEU A 140 6.75 -5.58 12.96
C LEU A 140 6.01 -6.36 14.06
N PRO A 141 6.70 -7.24 14.83
CA PRO A 141 6.09 -8.09 15.85
C PRO A 141 5.64 -7.31 17.10
N ARG A 142 4.83 -7.96 17.95
CA ARG A 142 4.01 -7.35 19.04
C ARG A 142 4.70 -7.11 20.39
N ASP A 143 5.89 -7.67 20.62
CA ASP A 143 6.36 -8.00 21.99
C ASP A 143 7.49 -7.12 22.59
N ARG A 144 7.62 -5.85 22.23
CA ARG A 144 8.56 -4.90 22.88
C ARG A 144 8.04 -3.47 22.77
N ASP A 145 8.23 -2.73 23.84
CA ASP A 145 7.79 -1.34 24.01
C ASP A 145 8.50 -0.33 23.09
N ASP A 146 9.53 -0.75 22.33
CA ASP A 146 10.17 0.03 21.26
C ASP A 146 10.91 -0.91 20.29
N PHE A 147 10.57 -0.88 18.99
CA PHE A 147 11.17 -1.78 18.00
C PHE A 147 12.04 -1.08 16.96
N ASN A 148 13.28 -1.56 16.92
CA ASN A 148 14.36 -1.20 16.00
C ASN A 148 14.37 -2.20 14.83
N VAL A 149 14.26 -1.72 13.57
CA VAL A 149 14.27 -2.58 12.37
C VAL A 149 15.62 -2.55 11.72
N SER A 150 16.41 -3.61 11.87
CA SER A 150 17.68 -3.74 11.17
C SER A 150 17.53 -4.27 9.74
N HIS A 151 18.36 -3.70 8.87
CA HIS A 151 18.73 -4.11 7.50
C HIS A 151 17.79 -3.69 6.36
N VAL A 152 18.07 -2.50 5.85
CA VAL A 152 17.66 -2.05 4.51
C VAL A 152 18.94 -1.96 3.65
N HIS A 153 18.98 -2.68 2.52
CA HIS A 153 20.06 -2.63 1.53
C HIS A 153 19.69 -1.72 0.34
N LYS A 154 20.62 -1.49 -0.59
CA LYS A 154 20.47 -0.60 -1.77
C LYS A 154 19.14 -0.83 -2.54
N GLY A 155 18.35 0.23 -2.79
CA GLY A 155 17.11 0.18 -3.60
C GLY A 155 15.80 0.55 -2.89
N TYR A 156 15.88 1.24 -1.76
CA TYR A 156 14.75 1.56 -0.88
C TYR A 156 14.44 3.07 -0.84
N GLU A 157 14.80 3.81 -1.88
CA GLU A 157 14.37 5.21 -2.01
C GLU A 157 12.85 5.27 -2.20
N GLY A 158 12.21 6.28 -1.61
CA GLY A 158 10.81 6.57 -1.85
C GLY A 158 10.03 6.91 -0.60
N ARG A 159 8.70 6.90 -0.74
CA ARG A 159 7.76 7.38 0.27
C ARG A 159 7.26 6.25 1.16
N TYR A 160 7.61 6.32 2.43
CA TYR A 160 7.26 5.34 3.46
C TYR A 160 6.12 5.82 4.32
N SER A 161 5.29 4.88 4.77
CA SER A 161 4.29 5.09 5.82
C SER A 161 4.16 3.81 6.63
N CYS A 162 3.63 3.90 7.85
CA CYS A 162 3.34 2.71 8.63
C CYS A 162 1.91 2.73 9.20
N GLN A 163 1.36 1.53 9.42
CA GLN A 163 0.03 1.35 10.02
C GLN A 163 0.09 0.22 11.03
N CYS A 164 -0.42 0.47 12.24
CA CYS A 164 -0.43 -0.49 13.32
C CYS A 164 -1.83 -1.10 13.54
N PHE A 165 -1.84 -2.29 14.11
CA PHE A 165 -3.03 -3.02 14.48
C PHE A 165 -2.82 -3.78 15.80
N ILE A 166 -3.91 -3.96 16.53
CA ILE A 166 -4.01 -4.99 17.55
C ILE A 166 -5.01 -6.04 17.09
N ARG A 167 -4.79 -7.26 17.57
CA ARG A 167 -5.71 -8.39 17.39
C ARG A 167 -6.04 -8.83 18.80
N ASP A 168 -7.28 -8.58 19.16
CA ASP A 168 -7.90 -9.02 20.40
C ASP A 168 -9.08 -9.93 19.99
N ALA A 169 -10.32 -9.62 20.39
CA ALA A 169 -11.52 -10.25 19.86
C ALA A 169 -11.76 -9.95 18.36
N SER A 170 -11.33 -8.78 17.89
CA SER A 170 -11.34 -8.36 16.48
C SER A 170 -10.05 -7.64 16.10
N PHE A 171 -9.83 -7.42 14.81
CA PHE A 171 -8.75 -6.54 14.34
C PHE A 171 -9.15 -5.08 14.58
N LYS A 172 -8.29 -4.32 15.24
CA LYS A 172 -8.44 -2.88 15.44
C LYS A 172 -7.26 -2.19 14.79
N TRP A 173 -7.54 -1.26 13.89
CA TRP A 173 -6.53 -0.58 13.09
C TRP A 173 -6.30 0.85 13.56
N SER A 174 -5.09 1.33 13.32
CA SER A 174 -4.75 2.75 13.37
C SER A 174 -4.86 3.40 12.00
N PRO A 175 -4.95 4.74 11.92
CA PRO A 175 -4.63 5.47 10.71
C PRO A 175 -3.18 5.20 10.25
N LEU A 176 -2.86 5.57 9.01
CA LEU A 176 -1.46 5.64 8.57
C LEU A 176 -0.71 6.73 9.34
N SER A 177 0.58 6.50 9.57
CA SER A 177 1.50 7.55 10.01
C SER A 177 1.59 8.67 8.98
N GLN A 178 2.11 9.82 9.40
CA GLN A 178 2.63 10.79 8.45
C GLN A 178 3.71 10.11 7.57
N PRO A 179 3.71 10.36 6.26
CA PRO A 179 4.66 9.74 5.36
C PRO A 179 6.05 10.35 5.49
N LEU A 180 7.07 9.57 5.17
CA LEU A 180 8.48 9.94 5.22
C LEU A 180 9.15 9.55 3.90
N ASP A 181 9.76 10.52 3.22
CA ASP A 181 10.52 10.29 1.99
C ASP A 181 11.99 9.98 2.32
N LEU A 182 12.46 8.77 1.99
CA LEU A 182 13.86 8.39 2.09
C LEU A 182 14.55 8.72 0.77
N VAL A 183 15.61 9.54 0.83
CA VAL A 183 16.41 9.99 -0.31
C VAL A 183 17.85 9.46 -0.16
N VAL A 184 18.45 9.02 -1.27
CA VAL A 184 19.75 8.30 -1.33
C VAL A 184 20.76 9.01 -2.21
#